data_AF-E2J795-F1
#
_entry.id   AF-E2J795-F1
#
_cell.length_a   1.000
_cell.length_b   1.000
_cell.length_c   1.000
_cell.angle_alpha   90.00
_cell.angle_beta   90.00
_cell.angle_gamma   90.00
#
_symmetry.space_group_name_H-M   'P 1'
#
loop_
_entity.id
_entity.type
_entity.pdbx_description
1 polymer ?
#
loop_
_entity_poly.entity_id
_entity_poly.type
_entity_poly.pdbx_seq_one_letter_code
_entity_poly.pdbx_strand_id
1 'polypeptide(L)'
;MRLNTSVFSVVVIAVFLCVLDKHVFGEVACSDPCPLAYDPVCGDNGEEHVRFNTRCELERTNSCNNRGQFNEIPIDQCKPRQAFTPPT
;
A
#
# COMPACT_ATOMS: atom_id res chain seq x y z
N MET A 1 -19.47 -40.59 -22.22
CA MET A 1 -19.16 -39.83 -20.99
C MET A 1 -20.04 -38.59 -20.95
N ARG A 2 -21.10 -38.58 -20.14
CA ARG A 2 -21.90 -37.35 -19.92
C ARG A 2 -21.25 -36.60 -18.76
N LEU A 3 -20.26 -35.75 -19.05
CA LEU A 3 -19.87 -34.74 -18.08
C LEU A 3 -21.05 -33.76 -17.99
N ASN A 4 -21.84 -33.90 -16.93
CA ASN A 4 -22.97 -33.03 -16.67
C ASN A 4 -22.46 -31.58 -16.70
N THR A 5 -23.16 -30.70 -17.41
CA THR A 5 -22.87 -29.26 -17.50
C THR A 5 -22.62 -28.62 -16.13
N SER A 6 -23.25 -29.16 -15.09
CA SER A 6 -23.01 -28.83 -13.68
C SER A 6 -21.54 -29.00 -13.23
N VAL A 7 -20.86 -30.07 -13.64
CA VAL A 7 -19.46 -30.33 -13.27
C VAL A 7 -18.52 -29.31 -13.95
N PHE A 8 -18.78 -28.98 -15.21
CA PHE A 8 -18.03 -27.92 -15.90
C PHE A 8 -18.24 -26.56 -15.23
N SER A 9 -19.48 -26.21 -14.87
CA SER A 9 -19.77 -24.96 -14.16
C SER A 9 -19.05 -24.89 -12.81
N VAL A 10 -19.04 -25.97 -12.02
CA VAL A 10 -18.32 -26.01 -10.74
C VAL A 10 -16.82 -25.85 -10.94
N VAL A 11 -16.23 -26.50 -11.95
CA VAL A 11 -14.80 -26.37 -12.27
C VAL A 11 -14.47 -24.94 -12.69
N VAL A 12 -15.29 -24.32 -13.54
CA VAL A 12 -15.08 -22.93 -13.98
C VAL A 12 -15.19 -21.97 -12.80
N ILE A 13 -16.20 -22.11 -11.94
CA ILE A 13 -16.36 -21.28 -10.74
C ILE A 13 -15.17 -21.47 -9.79
N ALA A 14 -14.74 -22.70 -9.54
CA ALA A 14 -13.57 -22.97 -8.69
C ALA A 14 -12.29 -22.33 -9.26
N VAL A 15 -12.06 -22.42 -10.57
CA VAL A 15 -10.92 -21.78 -11.23
C VAL A 15 -11.01 -20.25 -11.12
N PHE A 16 -12.18 -19.66 -11.35
CA PHE A 16 -12.38 -18.21 -11.17
C PHE A 16 -12.13 -17.79 -9.73
N LEU A 17 -12.64 -18.51 -8.73
CA LEU A 17 -12.38 -18.23 -7.32
C LEU A 17 -10.89 -18.37 -6.97
N CYS A 18 -10.19 -19.39 -7.48
CA CYS A 18 -8.74 -19.54 -7.30
C CYS A 18 -7.92 -18.42 -7.97
N VAL A 19 -8.44 -17.82 -9.04
CA VAL A 19 -7.82 -16.67 -9.71
C VAL A 19 -8.14 -15.35 -8.99
N LEU A 20 -9.32 -15.24 -8.36
CA LEU A 20 -9.69 -14.08 -7.52
C LEU A 20 -8.97 -14.08 -6.16
N ASP A 21 -8.63 -15.26 -5.62
CA ASP A 21 -7.79 -15.41 -4.42
C ASP A 21 -6.32 -15.03 -4.69
N LYS A 22 -5.92 -14.93 -5.96
CA LYS A 22 -4.70 -14.19 -6.38
C LYS A 22 -4.90 -12.68 -6.32
N HIS A 23 -5.63 -12.19 -5.32
CA HIS A 23 -5.31 -10.89 -4.75
C HIS A 23 -3.95 -10.99 -4.08
N VAL A 24 -2.91 -10.89 -4.90
CA VAL A 24 -1.65 -10.27 -4.52
C VAL A 24 -1.98 -8.80 -4.23
N PHE A 25 -2.71 -8.54 -3.15
CA PHE A 25 -2.58 -7.27 -2.48
C PHE A 25 -1.20 -7.36 -1.84
N GLY A 26 -0.24 -6.67 -2.44
CA GLY A 26 1.06 -6.44 -1.85
C GLY A 26 0.87 -5.62 -0.58
N GLU A 27 0.44 -6.28 0.49
CA GLU A 27 0.47 -5.72 1.83
C GLU A 27 1.93 -5.80 2.27
N VAL A 28 2.59 -4.64 2.31
CA VAL A 28 3.93 -4.53 2.86
C VAL A 28 3.83 -4.84 4.35
N ALA A 29 4.34 -5.99 4.80
CA ALA A 29 4.34 -6.32 6.22
C ALA A 29 5.28 -5.36 6.97
N CYS A 30 5.01 -5.15 8.26
CA CYS A 30 5.85 -4.29 9.10
C CYS A 30 7.34 -4.70 9.12
N SER A 31 7.62 -5.99 8.92
CA SER A 31 8.97 -6.56 8.88
C SER A 31 9.64 -6.47 7.51
N ASP A 32 8.90 -6.15 6.44
CA ASP A 32 9.42 -6.20 5.07
C ASP A 32 10.36 -5.04 4.79
N PRO A 33 11.51 -5.27 4.13
CA PRO A 33 12.40 -4.18 3.73
C PRO A 33 11.81 -3.40 2.55
N CYS A 34 11.88 -2.07 2.61
CA CYS A 34 11.54 -1.22 1.48
C CYS A 34 12.78 -0.95 0.60
N PRO A 35 12.59 -0.79 -0.72
CA PRO A 35 13.68 -0.43 -1.62
C PRO A 35 14.24 0.96 -1.25
N LEU A 36 15.55 1.13 -1.41
CA LEU A 36 16.26 2.40 -1.17
C LEU A 36 16.07 3.42 -2.31
N ALA A 37 14.96 3.33 -3.03
CA ALA A 37 14.59 4.30 -4.06
C ALA A 37 14.08 5.58 -3.39
N TYR A 38 14.13 6.70 -4.12
CA TYR A 38 13.53 7.96 -3.67
C TYR A 38 12.40 8.34 -4.61
N ASP A 39 11.18 8.09 -4.17
CA ASP A 39 9.93 8.43 -4.84
C ASP A 39 8.96 8.96 -3.78
N PRO A 40 9.11 10.24 -3.40
CA PRO A 40 8.50 10.73 -2.18
C PRO A 40 6.98 10.84 -2.34
N VAL A 41 6.27 10.37 -1.33
CA VAL A 41 4.80 10.48 -1.23
C VAL A 41 4.43 11.23 0.05
N CYS A 42 3.25 11.85 0.05
CA CYS A 42 2.71 12.47 1.25
C CYS A 42 1.61 11.59 1.83
N GLY A 43 1.72 11.26 3.11
CA GLY A 43 0.67 10.58 3.87
C GLY A 43 -0.03 11.54 4.81
N ASP A 44 -1.35 11.41 4.91
CA ASP A 44 -2.20 12.07 5.91
C ASP A 44 -2.91 11.03 6.77
N ASN A 45 -2.77 11.13 8.09
CA ASN A 45 -3.53 10.32 9.04
C ASN A 45 -4.64 11.11 9.74
N GLY A 46 -4.92 12.36 9.30
CA GLY A 46 -5.88 13.27 9.92
C GLY A 46 -5.34 14.05 11.12
N GLU A 47 -4.17 13.66 11.66
CA GLU A 47 -3.46 14.37 12.73
C GLU A 47 -2.23 15.13 12.18
N GLU A 48 -1.48 14.49 11.28
CA GLU A 48 -0.27 15.00 10.68
C GLU A 48 -0.12 14.63 9.20
N HIS A 49 0.54 15.54 8.47
CA HIS A 49 1.00 15.31 7.10
C HIS A 49 2.48 14.95 7.12
N VAL A 50 2.81 13.71 6.74
CA VAL A 50 4.18 13.18 6.77
C VAL A 50 4.64 12.83 5.36
N ARG A 51 5.85 13.23 5.02
CA ARG A 51 6.48 12.87 3.75
C ARG A 51 7.31 11.59 3.92
N PHE A 52 6.94 10.54 3.19
CA PHE A 52 7.65 9.26 3.15
C PHE A 52 8.60 9.25 1.94
N ASN A 53 9.72 8.51 2.02
CA ASN A 53 10.68 8.47 0.91
C ASN A 53 10.19 7.63 -0.26
N THR A 54 9.34 6.64 0.03
CA THR A 54 8.68 5.78 -0.97
C THR A 54 7.28 5.42 -0.49
N ARG A 55 6.41 5.01 -1.43
CA ARG A 55 5.10 4.43 -1.10
C ARG A 55 5.20 3.18 -0.20
N CYS A 56 6.26 2.39 -0.36
CA CYS A 56 6.50 1.23 0.51
C CYS A 56 6.67 1.63 1.98
N GLU A 57 7.39 2.72 2.27
CA GLU A 57 7.56 3.19 3.66
C GLU A 57 6.23 3.63 4.29
N LEU A 58 5.34 4.23 3.49
CA LEU A 58 3.99 4.61 3.92
C LEU A 58 3.18 3.36 4.26
N GLU A 59 3.11 2.39 3.33
CA GLU A 59 2.39 1.13 3.53
C GLU A 59 2.94 0.34 4.73
N ARG A 60 4.26 0.26 4.86
CA ARG A 60 4.92 -0.35 6.02
C ARG A 60 4.50 0.31 7.33
N THR A 61 4.44 1.64 7.35
CA THR A 61 4.07 2.40 8.55
C THR A 61 2.62 2.09 8.95
N ASN A 62 1.72 1.98 7.98
CA ASN A 62 0.33 1.56 8.19
C ASN A 62 0.26 0.14 8.73
N SER A 63 0.99 -0.80 8.13
CA SER A 63 1.01 -2.20 8.59
C SER A 63 1.60 -2.37 9.99
N CYS A 64 2.53 -1.49 10.38
CA CYS A 64 3.05 -1.47 11.74
C CYS A 64 2.10 -0.84 12.77
N ASN A 65 1.08 -0.08 12.36
CA ASN A 65 0.16 0.67 13.22
C ASN A 65 0.86 1.55 14.30
N ASN A 66 2.08 2.03 14.01
CA ASN A 66 2.89 2.78 14.99
C ASN A 66 2.43 4.24 15.15
N ARG A 67 1.87 4.83 14.09
CA ARG A 67 1.51 6.26 14.00
C ARG A 67 0.12 6.48 13.37
N GLY A 68 -0.73 5.46 13.40
CA GLY A 68 -2.02 5.46 12.72
C GLY A 68 -1.94 5.10 11.24
N GLN A 69 -3.07 5.27 10.55
CA GLN A 69 -3.25 4.92 9.14
C GLN A 69 -3.10 6.18 8.27
N PHE A 70 -2.03 6.24 7.50
CA PHE A 70 -1.78 7.28 6.51
C PHE A 70 -2.46 6.95 5.18
N ASN A 71 -3.20 7.91 4.65
CA ASN A 71 -3.71 7.90 3.28
C ASN A 71 -2.78 8.73 2.40
N GLU A 72 -2.46 8.23 1.21
CA GLU A 72 -1.68 9.00 0.26
C GLU A 72 -2.48 10.22 -0.21
N ILE A 73 -1.89 11.41 -0.04
CA ILE A 73 -2.42 12.68 -0.52
C ILE A 73 -1.42 13.34 -1.48
N PRO A 74 -1.87 14.31 -2.30
CA PRO A 74 -0.99 15.08 -3.17
C PRO A 74 0.21 15.71 -2.44
N ILE A 75 1.41 15.61 -3.03
CA ILE A 75 2.66 15.99 -2.35
C ILE A 75 2.80 17.49 -2.07
N ASP A 76 2.04 18.33 -2.77
CA ASP A 76 1.90 19.76 -2.56
C ASP A 76 1.21 20.10 -1.23
N GLN A 77 0.40 19.19 -0.70
CA GLN A 77 -0.26 19.35 0.59
C GLN A 77 0.64 19.01 1.77
N CYS A 78 1.74 18.29 1.53
CA CYS A 78 2.75 18.05 2.56
C CYS A 78 3.49 19.34 2.89
N LYS A 79 3.61 19.65 4.18
CA LYS A 79 4.50 20.73 4.64
C LYS A 79 5.90 20.50 4.05
N PRO A 80 6.49 21.50 3.37
CA PRO A 80 7.88 21.37 2.93
C PRO A 80 8.74 21.17 4.17
N ARG A 81 9.76 20.29 4.08
CA ARG A 81 10.84 20.28 5.08
C ARG A 81 11.32 21.72 5.15
N GLN A 82 11.24 22.34 6.34
CA GLN A 82 11.69 23.71 6.54
C GLN A 82 13.05 23.85 5.85
N ALA A 83 13.13 24.73 4.84
CA ALA A 83 14.42 25.04 4.25
C ALA A 83 15.31 25.46 5.41
N PHE A 84 16.47 24.81 5.54
CA PHE A 84 17.44 25.19 6.55
C PHE A 84 17.74 26.67 6.35
N THR A 85 17.17 27.53 7.20
CA THR A 85 17.57 28.93 7.28
C THR A 85 18.79 28.95 8.18
N PRO A 86 19.99 29.21 7.65
CA PRO A 86 21.15 29.40 8.51
C PRO A 86 20.87 30.52 9.51
N PRO A 87 21.30 30.38 10.78
CA PRO A 87 21.18 31.46 11.75
C PRO A 87 21.93 32.70 11.24
N THR A 88 21.25 33.84 11.21
CA THR A 88 21.81 35.17 10.91
C THR A 88 22.65 35.70 12.05
#